data_AF-A0A8J3D0G4-F1
#
_entry.id   AF-A0A8J3D0G4-F1
#
_cell.length_a   1.000
_cell.length_b   1.000
_cell.length_c   1.000
_cell.angle_alpha   90.00
_cell.angle_beta   90.00
_cell.angle_gamma   90.00
#
_symmetry.space_group_name_H-M   'P 1'
#
loop_
_entity.id
_entity.type
_entity.pdbx_description
1 polymer ?
#
loop_
_entity_poly.entity_id
_entity_poly.type
_entity_poly.pdbx_seq_one_letter_code
_entity_poly.pdbx_strand_id
1 'polypeptide(L)'
;MENKESNNYSVTLKEYGKNIQRLAIHIAGIEDREKRTASTYTLVEIVKQLNPHMRGESDQKIWDDIHIMSGFTLDVDGPFPKPEEDLLTRKPKSVGYPKGEVKFKHYGRNIEKLIEKAIEIENSEEQESAIIYIGQLMRSFHSTWNRDNFDDAIILDDIKTLSKGKLHIDLEKVKEMGLFETNTRRDFKLPSDMEKEKSNGDRRKNFGKDRRRNGGHSKKRR
;
A
#
# COMPACT_ATOMS: atom_id res chain seq x y z
N MET A 1 42.64 -17.30 -33.64
CA MET A 1 42.14 -17.07 -32.27
C MET A 1 41.99 -15.57 -32.09
N GLU A 2 40.76 -15.03 -32.10
CA GLU A 2 40.47 -13.78 -31.40
C GLU A 2 38.95 -13.66 -31.19
N ASN A 3 38.43 -14.37 -30.19
CA ASN A 3 37.08 -14.14 -29.66
C ASN A 3 37.15 -12.89 -28.77
N LYS A 4 36.82 -11.73 -29.33
CA LYS A 4 36.45 -10.53 -28.58
C LYS A 4 34.95 -10.31 -28.73
N GLU A 5 34.15 -11.14 -28.06
CA GLU A 5 32.76 -10.79 -27.81
C GLU A 5 32.72 -9.75 -26.69
N SER A 6 32.48 -8.50 -27.11
CA SER A 6 32.27 -7.32 -26.29
C SER A 6 31.20 -7.60 -25.22
N ASN A 7 31.63 -7.77 -23.98
CA ASN A 7 30.78 -8.05 -22.82
C ASN A 7 30.03 -6.79 -22.33
N ASN A 8 29.37 -6.06 -23.24
CA ASN A 8 28.72 -4.77 -23.00
C ASN A 8 27.22 -4.78 -23.34
N TYR A 9 26.52 -5.86 -22.99
CA TYR A 9 25.05 -5.83 -22.96
C TYR A 9 24.61 -5.14 -21.67
N SER A 10 24.11 -3.91 -21.78
CA SER A 10 23.47 -3.21 -20.69
C SER A 10 22.21 -3.95 -20.26
N VAL A 11 22.09 -4.25 -18.97
CA VAL A 11 20.91 -4.93 -18.44
C VAL A 11 19.75 -3.96 -18.40
N THR A 12 18.79 -4.10 -19.32
CA THR A 12 17.61 -3.25 -19.41
C THR A 12 16.70 -3.48 -18.21
N LEU A 13 16.50 -4.74 -17.83
CA LEU A 13 15.68 -5.15 -16.68
C LEU A 13 16.53 -5.97 -15.70
N LYS A 14 16.89 -5.34 -14.57
CA LYS A 14 17.77 -5.95 -13.55
C LYS A 14 17.16 -7.21 -12.90
N GLU A 15 15.84 -7.35 -12.97
CA GLU A 15 15.07 -8.44 -12.36
C GLU A 15 15.30 -9.81 -13.01
N TYR A 16 15.66 -9.84 -14.29
CA TYR A 16 15.87 -11.09 -15.06
C TYR A 16 17.35 -11.46 -15.24
N GLY A 17 18.25 -10.50 -15.05
CA GLY A 17 19.68 -10.70 -15.20
C GLY A 17 20.15 -10.89 -16.65
N LYS A 18 21.48 -10.95 -16.83
CA LYS A 18 22.14 -10.97 -18.15
C LYS A 18 21.81 -12.21 -18.99
N ASN A 19 21.59 -13.35 -18.36
CA ASN A 19 21.41 -14.62 -19.07
C ASN A 19 20.05 -14.69 -19.77
N ILE A 20 18.98 -14.26 -19.10
CA ILE A 20 17.63 -14.23 -19.67
C ILE A 20 17.58 -13.21 -20.83
N GLN A 21 18.23 -12.06 -20.67
CA GLN A 21 18.32 -11.08 -21.75
C GLN A 21 19.11 -11.61 -22.96
N ARG A 22 20.21 -12.33 -22.76
CA ARG A 22 20.94 -12.98 -23.87
C ARG A 22 20.09 -14.00 -24.61
N LEU A 23 19.28 -14.78 -23.88
CA LEU A 23 18.34 -15.72 -24.49
C LEU A 23 17.26 -15.01 -25.30
N ALA A 24 16.69 -13.92 -24.78
CA ALA A 24 15.70 -13.12 -25.51
C ALA A 24 16.27 -12.53 -26.81
N ILE A 25 17.50 -11.99 -26.76
CA ILE A 25 18.22 -11.48 -27.94
C ILE A 25 18.49 -12.60 -28.95
N HIS A 26 18.91 -13.78 -28.48
CA HIS A 26 19.17 -14.92 -29.35
C HIS A 26 17.89 -15.41 -30.05
N ILE A 27 16.78 -15.51 -29.31
CA ILE A 27 15.49 -15.91 -29.86
C ILE A 27 15.03 -14.91 -30.92
N ALA A 28 15.20 -13.60 -30.68
CA ALA A 28 14.86 -12.58 -31.67
C ALA A 28 15.64 -12.71 -33.00
N GLY A 29 16.84 -13.31 -32.97
CA GLY A 29 17.64 -13.57 -34.17
C GLY A 29 17.28 -14.83 -34.95
N ILE A 30 16.34 -15.66 -34.49
CA ILE A 30 15.91 -16.88 -35.20
C ILE A 30 15.06 -16.48 -36.41
N GLU A 31 15.42 -16.91 -37.63
CA GLU A 31 14.69 -16.58 -38.86
C GLU A 31 13.28 -17.20 -38.92
N ASP A 32 13.14 -18.43 -38.42
CA ASP A 32 11.89 -19.19 -38.45
C ASP A 32 10.92 -18.74 -37.34
N ARG A 33 9.76 -18.19 -37.75
CA ARG A 33 8.72 -17.66 -36.87
C ARG A 33 8.12 -18.71 -35.94
N GLU A 34 7.94 -19.95 -36.39
CA GLU A 34 7.38 -21.01 -35.55
C GLU A 34 8.36 -21.41 -34.45
N LYS A 35 9.64 -21.60 -34.82
CA LYS A 35 10.70 -21.89 -33.85
C LYS A 35 10.92 -20.74 -32.88
N ARG A 36 10.83 -19.49 -33.35
CA ARG A 36 10.94 -18.28 -32.52
C ARG A 36 9.81 -18.22 -31.48
N THR A 37 8.59 -18.50 -31.92
CA THR A 37 7.41 -18.53 -31.05
C THR A 37 7.55 -19.62 -30.00
N ALA A 38 7.83 -20.87 -30.40
CA ALA A 38 8.03 -21.98 -29.48
C ALA A 38 9.14 -21.71 -28.45
N SER A 39 10.27 -21.17 -28.89
CA SER A 39 11.40 -20.81 -28.01
C SER A 39 11.03 -19.71 -27.01
N THR A 40 10.17 -18.77 -27.42
CA THR A 40 9.69 -17.70 -26.53
C THR A 40 8.79 -18.25 -25.43
N TYR A 41 7.89 -19.19 -25.74
CA TYR A 41 7.10 -19.88 -24.71
C TYR A 41 7.99 -20.62 -23.70
N THR A 42 9.04 -21.32 -24.18
CA THR A 42 10.02 -21.96 -23.29
C THR A 42 10.75 -20.93 -22.42
N LEU A 43 11.11 -19.77 -22.96
CA LEU A 43 11.73 -18.69 -22.18
C LEU A 43 10.80 -18.18 -21.07
N VAL A 44 9.51 -17.99 -21.36
CA VAL A 44 8.49 -17.59 -20.36
C VAL A 44 8.42 -18.61 -19.22
N GLU A 45 8.43 -19.91 -19.52
CA GLU A 45 8.42 -20.96 -18.51
C GLU A 45 9.69 -20.95 -17.64
N ILE A 46 10.86 -20.79 -18.25
CA ILE A 46 12.14 -20.67 -17.53
C ILE A 46 12.10 -19.45 -16.60
N VAL A 47 11.61 -18.32 -17.07
CA VAL A 47 11.45 -17.10 -16.27
C VAL A 47 10.55 -17.34 -15.06
N LYS A 48 9.39 -17.98 -15.24
CA LYS A 48 8.45 -18.32 -14.15
C LYS A 48 9.03 -19.31 -13.14
N GLN A 49 9.93 -20.19 -13.58
CA GLN A 49 10.60 -21.15 -12.71
C GLN A 49 11.72 -20.49 -11.89
N LEU A 50 12.53 -19.64 -12.53
CA LEU A 50 13.67 -18.98 -11.89
C LEU A 50 13.27 -17.85 -10.94
N ASN A 51 12.12 -17.21 -11.19
CA ASN A 51 11.61 -16.11 -10.37
C ASN A 51 10.27 -16.49 -9.70
N PRO A 52 10.29 -17.20 -8.54
CA PRO A 52 9.07 -17.60 -7.83
C PRO A 52 8.14 -16.44 -7.46
N HIS A 53 8.69 -15.24 -7.24
CA HIS A 53 7.93 -14.02 -6.95
C HIS A 53 7.09 -13.52 -8.13
N MET A 54 7.51 -13.84 -9.36
CA MET A 54 6.82 -13.44 -10.59
C MET A 54 5.62 -14.33 -10.91
N ARG A 55 5.41 -15.42 -10.16
CA ARG A 55 4.24 -16.30 -10.32
C ARG A 55 2.93 -15.66 -9.90
N GLY A 56 3.00 -14.60 -9.07
CA GLY A 56 1.84 -13.79 -8.71
C GLY A 56 1.62 -12.59 -9.64
N GLU A 57 2.55 -12.35 -10.57
CA GLU A 57 2.42 -11.26 -11.55
C GLU A 57 1.71 -11.75 -12.81
N SER A 58 1.14 -10.80 -13.56
CA SER A 58 0.46 -11.09 -14.83
C SER A 58 1.43 -11.69 -15.83
N ASP A 59 1.03 -12.78 -16.48
CA ASP A 59 1.76 -13.35 -17.62
C ASP A 59 2.07 -12.29 -18.69
N GLN A 60 1.18 -11.31 -18.87
CA GLN A 60 1.38 -10.18 -19.77
C GLN A 60 2.67 -9.42 -19.47
N LYS A 61 3.00 -9.18 -18.20
CA LYS A 61 4.22 -8.46 -17.81
C LYS A 61 5.48 -9.22 -18.26
N ILE A 62 5.50 -10.54 -18.11
CA ILE A 62 6.64 -11.36 -18.54
C ILE A 62 6.80 -11.29 -20.08
N TRP A 63 5.70 -11.34 -20.81
CA TRP A 63 5.70 -11.17 -22.26
C TRP A 63 6.19 -9.78 -22.67
N ASP A 64 5.73 -8.73 -22.00
CA ASP A 64 6.18 -7.36 -22.22
C ASP A 64 7.69 -7.25 -21.96
N ASP A 65 8.17 -7.78 -20.84
CA ASP A 65 9.57 -7.75 -20.44
C ASP A 65 10.50 -8.49 -21.43
N ILE A 66 10.03 -9.59 -22.03
CA ILE A 66 10.77 -10.28 -23.10
C ILE A 66 10.87 -9.42 -24.36
N HIS A 67 9.78 -8.75 -24.76
CA HIS A 67 9.83 -7.81 -25.89
C HIS A 67 10.81 -6.66 -25.62
N ILE A 68 10.80 -6.12 -24.40
CA ILE A 68 11.72 -5.06 -23.97
C ILE A 68 13.18 -5.55 -24.00
N MET A 69 13.45 -6.76 -23.50
CA MET A 69 14.79 -7.37 -23.52
C MET A 69 15.31 -7.63 -24.94
N SER A 70 14.42 -7.92 -25.90
CA SER A 70 14.76 -8.07 -27.32
C SER A 70 14.96 -6.75 -28.08
N GLY A 71 14.68 -5.60 -27.44
CA GLY A 71 14.66 -4.31 -28.11
C GLY A 71 13.52 -4.20 -29.13
N PHE A 72 12.37 -4.82 -28.83
CA PHE A 72 11.15 -4.83 -29.66
C PHE A 72 11.31 -5.45 -31.07
N THR A 73 12.42 -6.12 -31.34
CA THR A 73 12.64 -6.85 -32.61
C THR A 73 11.96 -8.22 -32.65
N LEU A 74 11.53 -8.73 -31.49
CA LEU A 74 10.84 -10.00 -31.39
C LEU A 74 9.44 -9.91 -32.04
N ASP A 75 9.24 -10.68 -33.12
CA ASP A 75 7.96 -10.90 -33.79
C ASP A 75 7.52 -12.35 -33.58
N VAL A 76 6.53 -12.57 -32.71
CA VAL A 76 6.05 -13.88 -32.25
C VAL A 76 4.53 -13.89 -32.07
N ASP A 77 3.92 -15.06 -32.26
CA ASP A 77 2.49 -15.27 -32.02
C ASP A 77 2.24 -15.54 -30.52
N GLY A 78 2.24 -14.45 -29.74
CA GLY A 78 1.93 -14.46 -28.32
C GLY A 78 0.43 -14.30 -28.03
N PRO A 79 -0.03 -14.66 -26.82
CA PRO A 79 -1.42 -14.47 -26.41
C PRO A 79 -1.76 -13.01 -26.08
N PHE A 80 -0.75 -12.14 -26.00
CA PHE A 80 -0.88 -10.72 -25.68
C PHE A 80 -0.37 -9.86 -26.83
N PRO A 81 -0.96 -8.68 -27.07
CA PRO A 81 -0.48 -7.76 -28.10
C PRO A 81 0.93 -7.26 -27.80
N LYS A 82 1.71 -6.97 -28.83
CA LYS A 82 3.05 -6.39 -28.70
C LYS A 82 2.97 -5.04 -27.97
N PRO A 83 3.80 -4.80 -26.94
CA PRO A 83 3.85 -3.50 -26.28
C PRO A 83 4.33 -2.41 -27.24
N GLU A 84 3.73 -1.22 -27.16
CA GLU A 84 4.19 -0.04 -27.90
C GLU A 84 5.55 0.44 -27.36
N GLU A 85 6.52 0.66 -28.26
CA GLU A 85 7.88 1.13 -27.89
C GLU A 85 7.84 2.50 -27.18
N ASP A 86 6.83 3.31 -27.50
CA ASP A 86 6.62 4.65 -26.95
C ASP A 86 6.20 4.62 -25.46
N LEU A 87 5.65 3.50 -24.97
CA LEU A 87 5.23 3.40 -23.55
C LEU A 87 6.41 3.47 -22.58
N LEU A 88 7.60 3.02 -22.98
CA LEU A 88 8.80 3.08 -22.14
C LEU A 88 9.49 4.45 -22.14
N THR A 89 9.36 5.20 -23.23
CA THR A 89 9.99 6.52 -23.38
C THR A 89 9.10 7.66 -22.88
N ARG A 90 7.79 7.42 -22.78
CA ARG A 90 6.84 8.37 -22.17
C ARG A 90 7.21 8.63 -20.72
N LYS A 91 7.73 9.84 -20.47
CA LYS A 91 7.91 10.34 -19.11
C LYS A 91 6.57 10.30 -18.37
N PRO A 92 6.55 9.92 -17.08
CA PRO A 92 5.32 9.98 -16.30
C PRO A 92 4.75 11.39 -16.33
N LYS A 93 3.42 11.50 -16.41
CA LYS A 93 2.74 12.80 -16.36
C LYS A 93 3.13 13.49 -15.06
N SER A 94 3.63 14.73 -15.16
CA SER A 94 3.93 15.52 -13.97
C SER A 94 2.63 15.81 -13.24
N VAL A 95 2.52 15.31 -12.01
CA VAL A 95 1.42 15.67 -11.12
C VAL A 95 1.78 17.03 -10.50
N GLY A 96 0.95 18.04 -10.76
CA GLY A 96 1.14 19.35 -10.13
C GLY A 96 0.98 19.24 -8.61
N TYR A 97 1.91 19.80 -7.85
CA TYR A 97 1.73 19.91 -6.40
C TYR A 97 0.52 20.82 -6.11
N PRO A 98 -0.41 20.43 -5.22
CA PRO A 98 -1.52 21.29 -4.86
C PRO A 98 -1.00 22.59 -4.25
N LYS A 99 -1.11 23.69 -4.99
CA LYS A 99 -0.74 25.03 -4.54
C LYS A 99 -1.94 25.65 -3.82
N GLY A 100 -1.78 26.01 -2.56
CA GLY A 100 -2.80 26.72 -1.78
C GLY A 100 -2.35 26.89 -0.34
N GLU A 101 -2.47 28.10 0.19
CA GLU A 101 -2.24 28.35 1.62
C GLU A 101 -3.42 27.79 2.42
N VAL A 102 -3.13 26.94 3.41
CA VAL A 102 -4.12 26.41 4.35
C VAL A 102 -4.15 27.33 5.55
N LYS A 103 -5.32 27.89 5.88
CA LYS A 103 -5.49 28.82 7.00
C LYS A 103 -5.20 28.16 8.34
N PHE A 104 -5.71 26.93 8.51
CA PHE A 104 -5.48 26.12 9.70
C PHE A 104 -4.70 24.83 9.36
N LYS A 105 -3.37 24.88 9.54
CA LYS A 105 -2.46 23.77 9.18
C LYS A 105 -2.75 22.46 9.92
N HIS A 106 -3.28 22.53 11.13
CA HIS A 106 -3.61 21.36 11.95
C HIS A 106 -4.86 20.60 11.47
N TYR A 107 -5.72 21.24 10.67
CA TYR A 107 -6.88 20.62 10.02
C TYR A 107 -6.60 20.18 8.57
N GLY A 108 -5.63 20.83 7.92
CA GLY A 108 -5.29 20.58 6.53
C GLY A 108 -6.32 21.12 5.53
N ARG A 109 -6.00 21.06 4.24
CA ARG A 109 -6.82 21.64 3.14
C ARG A 109 -8.19 20.94 2.98
N ASN A 110 -8.33 19.72 3.48
CA ASN A 110 -9.55 18.94 3.28
C ASN A 110 -10.73 19.51 4.09
N ILE A 111 -10.49 20.02 5.31
CA ILE A 111 -11.55 20.66 6.11
C ILE A 111 -12.08 21.91 5.40
N GLU A 112 -11.21 22.71 4.81
CA GLU A 112 -11.62 23.90 4.06
C GLU A 112 -12.53 23.52 2.88
N LYS A 113 -12.19 22.47 2.12
CA LYS A 113 -13.03 21.95 1.03
C LYS A 113 -14.35 21.38 1.50
N LEU A 114 -14.39 20.72 2.65
CA LEU A 114 -15.62 20.18 3.23
C LEU A 114 -16.55 21.31 3.66
N ILE A 115 -16.01 22.39 4.23
CA ILE A 115 -16.77 23.58 4.61
C ILE A 115 -17.28 24.32 3.37
N GLU A 116 -16.45 24.47 2.33
CA GLU A 116 -16.88 25.04 1.04
C GLU A 116 -18.09 24.28 0.48
N LYS A 117 -18.06 22.94 0.49
CA LYS A 117 -19.20 22.12 0.06
C LYS A 117 -20.40 22.20 0.99
N ALA A 118 -20.19 22.25 2.31
CA ALA A 118 -21.30 22.37 3.27
C ALA A 118 -22.08 23.68 3.10
N ILE A 119 -21.43 24.74 2.62
CA ILE A 119 -22.09 26.02 2.27
C ILE A 119 -22.98 25.88 1.02
N GLU A 120 -22.64 24.98 0.10
CA GLU A 120 -23.40 24.75 -1.13
C GLU A 120 -24.66 23.88 -0.90
N ILE A 121 -24.81 23.25 0.27
CA ILE A 121 -25.99 22.44 0.61
C ILE A 121 -27.17 23.37 0.91
N GLU A 122 -28.26 23.23 0.14
CA GLU A 122 -29.49 24.02 0.30
C GLU A 122 -30.42 23.46 1.40
N ASN A 123 -30.37 22.15 1.63
CA ASN A 123 -31.19 21.50 2.66
C ASN A 123 -30.61 21.74 4.06
N SER A 124 -31.38 22.39 4.94
CA SER A 124 -30.97 22.74 6.30
C SER A 124 -30.60 21.52 7.15
N GLU A 125 -31.31 20.40 7.02
CA GLU A 125 -31.05 19.19 7.83
C GLU A 125 -29.75 18.49 7.39
N GLU A 126 -29.49 18.45 6.09
CA GLU A 126 -28.26 17.92 5.53
C GLU A 126 -27.07 18.84 5.81
N GLN A 127 -27.28 20.17 5.80
CA GLN A 127 -26.25 21.14 6.15
C GLN A 127 -25.86 21.03 7.63
N GLU A 128 -26.84 20.88 8.54
CA GLU A 128 -26.56 20.61 9.97
C GLU A 128 -25.78 19.30 10.14
N SER A 129 -26.19 18.23 9.45
CA SER A 129 -25.49 16.94 9.48
C SER A 129 -24.04 17.04 8.97
N ALA A 130 -23.81 17.83 7.91
CA ALA A 130 -22.48 18.09 7.39
C ALA A 130 -21.62 18.86 8.40
N ILE A 131 -22.17 19.87 9.08
CA ILE A 131 -21.48 20.62 10.15
C ILE A 131 -21.07 19.68 11.29
N ILE A 132 -21.97 18.77 11.70
CA ILE A 132 -21.70 17.78 12.75
C ILE A 132 -20.53 16.88 12.36
N TYR A 133 -20.53 16.33 11.15
CA TYR A 133 -19.45 15.47 10.66
C TYR A 133 -18.11 16.20 10.54
N ILE A 134 -18.13 17.45 10.06
CA ILE A 134 -16.93 18.30 10.00
C ILE A 134 -16.38 18.53 11.41
N GLY A 135 -17.23 18.84 12.39
CA GLY A 135 -16.83 19.02 13.78
C GLY A 135 -16.22 17.77 14.41
N GLN A 136 -16.81 16.58 14.18
CA GLN A 136 -16.23 15.30 14.60
C GLN A 136 -14.83 15.08 13.98
N LEU A 137 -14.68 15.39 12.69
CA LEU A 137 -13.40 15.24 12.00
C LEU A 137 -12.34 16.21 12.57
N MET A 138 -12.71 17.47 12.82
CA MET A 138 -11.83 18.47 13.45
C MET A 138 -11.40 18.04 14.87
N ARG A 139 -12.33 17.51 15.68
CA ARG A 139 -12.01 16.94 17.00
C ARG A 139 -11.01 15.79 16.90
N SER A 140 -11.18 14.92 15.90
CA SER A 140 -10.26 13.79 15.69
C SER A 140 -8.85 14.22 15.27
N PHE A 141 -8.71 15.28 14.46
CA PHE A 141 -7.41 15.83 14.12
C PHE A 141 -6.73 16.44 15.34
N HIS A 142 -7.47 17.16 16.17
CA HIS A 142 -6.94 17.68 17.44
C HIS A 142 -6.49 16.56 18.39
N SER A 143 -7.29 15.51 18.56
CA SER A 143 -6.93 14.37 19.43
C SER A 143 -5.66 13.63 18.99
N THR A 144 -5.29 13.73 17.71
CA THR A 144 -4.06 13.10 17.18
C THR A 144 -2.80 13.85 17.64
N TRP A 145 -2.90 15.16 17.81
CA TRP A 145 -1.77 16.04 18.14
C TRP A 145 -1.79 16.57 19.58
N ASN A 146 -2.96 16.62 20.22
CA ASN A 146 -3.16 17.11 21.58
C ASN A 146 -4.03 16.12 22.38
N ARG A 147 -3.58 15.74 23.59
CA ARG A 147 -4.22 14.70 24.42
C ARG A 147 -5.15 15.27 25.50
N ASP A 148 -5.26 16.60 25.58
CA ASP A 148 -6.15 17.28 26.50
C ASP A 148 -7.56 17.44 25.92
N ASN A 149 -8.57 17.43 26.80
CA ASN A 149 -9.97 17.64 26.44
C ASN A 149 -10.13 18.99 25.71
N PHE A 150 -10.44 18.92 24.42
CA PHE A 150 -10.63 20.10 23.58
C PHE A 150 -12.07 20.61 23.69
N ASP A 151 -12.25 21.93 23.78
CA ASP A 151 -13.56 22.56 23.89
C ASP A 151 -14.23 22.65 22.50
N ASP A 152 -15.46 22.14 22.42
CA ASP A 152 -16.28 22.18 21.21
C ASP A 152 -16.57 23.63 20.75
N ALA A 153 -16.47 24.61 21.66
CA ALA A 153 -16.57 26.03 21.33
C ALA A 153 -15.50 26.51 20.34
N ILE A 154 -14.27 25.98 20.43
CA ILE A 154 -13.18 26.36 19.53
C ILE A 154 -13.43 25.79 18.13
N ILE A 155 -13.90 24.54 18.04
CA ILE A 155 -14.26 23.90 16.77
C ILE A 155 -15.35 24.72 16.06
N LEU A 156 -16.37 25.19 16.79
CA LEU A 156 -17.41 26.03 16.21
C LEU A 156 -16.89 27.37 15.72
N ASP A 157 -16.00 28.01 16.48
CA ASP A 157 -15.39 29.29 16.07
C ASP A 157 -14.53 29.12 14.80
N ASP A 158 -13.78 28.02 14.71
CA ASP A 158 -13.00 27.67 13.53
C ASP A 158 -13.89 27.41 12.31
N ILE A 159 -14.98 26.64 12.47
CA ILE A 159 -15.98 26.39 11.40
C ILE A 159 -16.61 27.72 10.95
N LYS A 160 -16.96 28.60 11.90
CA LYS A 160 -17.52 29.92 11.60
C LYS A 160 -16.51 30.80 10.85
N THR A 161 -15.25 30.77 11.26
CA THR A 161 -14.15 31.51 10.64
C THR A 161 -13.82 31.01 9.22
N LEU A 162 -13.89 29.70 8.99
CA LEU A 162 -13.68 29.09 7.68
C LEU A 162 -14.89 29.30 6.75
N SER A 163 -16.11 29.24 7.29
CA SER A 163 -17.34 29.46 6.53
C SER A 163 -17.68 30.93 6.27
N LYS A 164 -16.89 31.86 6.81
CA LYS A 164 -17.17 33.30 6.80
C LYS A 164 -18.55 33.64 7.40
N GLY A 165 -18.95 32.89 8.43
CA GLY A 165 -20.22 33.07 9.14
C GLY A 165 -21.46 32.49 8.43
N LYS A 166 -21.29 31.72 7.35
CA LYS A 166 -22.40 31.11 6.61
C LYS A 166 -22.94 29.82 7.23
N LEU A 167 -22.15 29.13 8.04
CA LEU A 167 -22.56 27.92 8.74
C LEU A 167 -22.74 28.24 10.22
N HIS A 168 -23.87 27.81 10.78
CA HIS A 168 -24.17 27.99 12.20
C HIS A 168 -24.86 26.75 12.77
N ILE A 169 -24.48 26.41 14.00
CA ILE A 169 -25.12 25.37 14.82
C ILE A 169 -25.02 25.82 16.28
N ASP A 170 -26.04 25.51 17.07
CA ASP A 170 -26.10 25.90 18.48
C ASP A 170 -25.07 25.14 19.32
N LEU A 171 -24.22 25.87 20.03
CA LEU A 171 -23.20 25.30 20.91
C LEU A 171 -23.80 24.46 22.04
N GLU A 172 -24.96 24.87 22.58
CA GLU A 172 -25.67 24.12 23.61
C GLU A 172 -26.18 22.79 23.08
N LYS A 173 -26.76 22.77 21.87
CA LYS A 173 -27.19 21.54 21.16
C LYS A 173 -26.01 20.59 20.94
N VAL A 174 -24.86 21.12 20.52
CA VAL A 174 -23.64 20.33 20.30
C VAL A 174 -23.13 19.71 21.60
N LYS A 175 -23.08 20.48 22.69
CA LYS A 175 -22.59 20.02 24.01
C LYS A 175 -23.55 19.04 24.67
N GLU A 176 -24.86 19.30 24.63
CA GLU A 176 -25.88 18.47 25.27
C GLU A 176 -26.02 17.11 24.57
N MET A 177 -25.97 17.08 23.25
CA MET A 177 -26.11 15.84 22.46
C MET A 177 -24.76 15.18 22.12
N GLY A 178 -23.64 15.75 22.57
CA GLY A 178 -22.30 15.23 22.28
C GLY A 178 -22.00 15.09 20.79
N LEU A 179 -22.50 16.01 19.94
CA LEU A 179 -22.52 15.82 18.48
C LEU A 179 -21.12 15.73 17.87
N PHE A 180 -20.13 16.37 18.48
CA PHE A 180 -18.73 16.31 18.03
C PHE A 180 -17.95 15.15 18.65
N GLU A 181 -18.54 14.42 19.58
CA GLU A 181 -17.90 13.26 20.18
C GLU A 181 -17.80 12.14 19.16
N THR A 182 -16.59 11.92 18.66
CA THR A 182 -16.35 10.81 17.76
C THR A 182 -16.27 9.53 18.59
N ASN A 183 -17.24 8.64 18.45
CA ASN A 183 -17.23 7.30 19.07
C ASN A 183 -16.06 6.42 18.56
N THR A 184 -15.31 6.92 17.58
CA THR A 184 -14.09 6.28 17.14
C THR A 184 -12.95 6.63 18.09
N ARG A 185 -12.75 5.78 19.10
CA ARG A 185 -11.41 5.17 19.21
C ARG A 185 -11.16 4.55 17.83
N ARG A 186 -10.58 5.33 16.91
CA ARG A 186 -10.06 4.73 15.68
C ARG A 186 -8.91 3.91 16.20
N ASP A 187 -9.18 2.63 16.41
CA ASP A 187 -8.17 1.60 16.51
C ASP A 187 -7.41 1.61 15.19
N PHE A 188 -6.58 2.62 14.96
CA PHE A 188 -5.36 2.48 14.18
C PHE A 188 -4.46 1.55 15.00
N LYS A 189 -4.90 0.29 15.15
CA LYS A 189 -3.94 -0.80 15.18
C LYS A 189 -3.27 -0.70 13.82
N LEU A 190 -2.07 -0.12 13.81
CA LEU A 190 -1.09 -0.55 12.83
C LEU A 190 -1.14 -2.08 12.83
N PRO A 191 -1.11 -2.75 11.66
CA PRO A 191 -0.94 -4.19 11.63
C PRO A 191 0.38 -4.49 12.36
N SER A 192 0.27 -4.76 13.66
CA SER A 192 1.29 -5.44 14.43
C SER A 192 1.41 -6.78 13.74
N ASP A 193 2.58 -7.05 13.17
CA ASP A 193 2.92 -8.33 12.58
C ASP A 193 2.35 -9.44 13.46
N MET A 194 1.28 -10.07 12.96
CA MET A 194 0.74 -11.26 13.61
C MET A 194 1.79 -12.34 13.43
N GLU A 195 2.63 -12.49 14.45
CA GLU A 195 3.44 -13.67 14.67
C GLU A 195 2.55 -14.90 14.46
N LYS A 196 2.96 -15.73 13.50
CA LYS A 196 2.38 -17.03 13.23
C LYS A 196 2.47 -17.90 14.48
N GLU A 197 1.40 -17.99 15.26
CA GLU A 197 1.22 -19.11 16.18
C GLU A 197 0.99 -20.39 15.36
N LYS A 198 2.05 -21.20 15.25
CA LYS A 198 1.96 -22.59 14.83
C LYS A 198 1.24 -23.39 15.93
N SER A 199 -0.04 -23.64 15.71
CA SER A 199 -0.76 -24.75 16.34
C SER A 199 -0.15 -26.07 15.87
N ASN A 200 0.74 -26.66 16.67
CA ASN A 200 1.03 -28.09 16.61
C ASN A 200 0.48 -28.74 17.87
N GLY A 201 -0.63 -29.46 17.69
CA GLY A 201 -1.12 -30.39 18.69
C GLY A 201 -0.14 -31.55 18.84
N ASP A 202 0.24 -31.84 20.07
CA ASP A 202 0.81 -33.14 20.39
C ASP A 202 0.13 -33.73 21.62
N ARG A 203 -0.56 -34.84 21.35
CA ARG A 203 -1.15 -35.74 22.33
C ARG A 203 -0.02 -36.56 22.93
N ARG A 204 0.14 -36.58 24.25
CA ARG A 204 0.62 -37.79 24.96
C ARG A 204 0.18 -37.80 26.42
N LYS A 205 -0.88 -38.59 26.68
CA LYS A 205 -1.09 -39.31 27.93
C LYS A 205 -0.09 -40.47 27.99
N ASN A 206 0.64 -40.64 29.09
CA ASN A 206 0.65 -41.88 29.90
C ASN A 206 1.58 -41.73 31.12
N PHE A 207 1.04 -41.84 32.34
CA PHE A 207 1.08 -43.01 33.26
C PHE A 207 2.40 -43.17 34.03
N GLY A 208 2.31 -43.25 35.36
CA GLY A 208 3.42 -43.72 36.20
C GLY A 208 3.35 -43.26 37.65
N LYS A 209 2.70 -44.06 38.49
CA LYS A 209 2.55 -43.91 39.94
C LYS A 209 3.76 -44.50 40.67
N ASP A 210 3.94 -44.07 41.92
CA ASP A 210 4.57 -44.76 43.06
C ASP A 210 6.03 -44.41 43.49
N ARG A 211 6.08 -43.82 44.71
CA ARG A 211 6.82 -44.22 45.93
C ARG A 211 8.25 -43.72 46.22
N ARG A 212 8.26 -42.78 47.19
CA ARG A 212 8.82 -42.85 48.57
C ARG A 212 10.34 -43.01 48.81
N ARG A 213 10.79 -42.13 49.74
CA ARG A 213 11.95 -42.19 50.68
C ARG A 213 13.31 -41.90 50.02
N ASN A 214 14.25 -41.17 50.62
CA ASN A 214 14.58 -40.98 52.04
C ASN A 214 15.39 -39.70 52.27
N GLY A 215 15.56 -39.33 53.55
CA GLY A 215 16.04 -38.06 54.08
C GLY A 215 17.49 -37.64 53.82
N GLY A 216 17.77 -36.40 54.25
CA GLY A 216 19.12 -35.83 54.20
C GLY A 216 19.17 -34.38 54.67
N HIS A 217 18.77 -34.10 55.91
CA HIS A 217 19.01 -32.81 56.57
C HIS A 217 20.47 -32.75 57.02
N SER A 218 21.25 -31.77 56.58
CA SER A 218 22.37 -31.27 57.39
C SER A 218 22.67 -29.79 57.11
N LYS A 219 23.05 -29.12 58.19
CA LYS A 219 23.17 -27.68 58.42
C LYS A 219 24.55 -27.15 58.00
N LYS A 220 24.52 -25.98 57.36
CA LYS A 220 25.12 -24.68 57.79
C LYS A 220 26.66 -24.52 57.89
N ARG A 221 27.06 -23.28 57.53
CA ARG A 221 28.29 -22.49 57.83
C ARG A 221 29.37 -22.60 56.75
N ARG A 222 29.93 -21.49 56.27
CA ARG A 222 30.35 -20.28 57.00
C ARG A 222 29.90 -18.99 56.32
#